data_AF-A0AA42DNC6-F1
#
_entry.id   AF-A0AA42DNC6-F1
#
_cell.length_a   1.000
_cell.length_b   1.000
_cell.length_c   1.000
_cell.angle_alpha   90.00
_cell.angle_beta   90.00
_cell.angle_gamma   90.00
#
_symmetry.space_group_name_H-M   'P 1'
#
loop_
_entity.id
_entity.type
_entity.pdbx_description
1 polymer ?
#
loop_
_entity_poly.entity_id
_entity_poly.type
_entity_poly.pdbx_seq_one_letter_code
_entity_poly.pdbx_strand_id
1 'polypeptide(L)'
;MKTKLVGIYEIAEATGVTASSVINWRKRYKDFPSPIIELKSGPIFNVWEIEAWLRCKPQYLEIFKQRLGGKQMNGAMRGKKIAIVGPSRTGKSRILSRFMRAKSLYDTYFTGGGGDFTEINICVTLLKELDETANIIRFVSEESSLNGIWEPFTPEGVKSFLHNAKVNDRYKEGHENSRQPREKWNPKTDRIEIVTHASEFAIEIMGDSEFLELMDCPGVSGHVEGLQNLADIDVFIFTLRSQNEDEFEVSLDKMVDTLASARILYVFGDRAAISKRERYPSIKAKATEHIQCFVNKLRKKLSKGSILEDSIELLNPDAKVVPMGAFEQIDEYYEYNLAEKIFDEDLSEQLKVMLNEDPCAAHEKIIQEAYSNATEEQQEDIIKFIMEMLGVHQTSYTGEEMPPNYKPQFLKDGHDRVKSNDGNRVDFAVKSNRNLLIKDELYKKYNMLQVDTTVPVDPKLQATIIQYCFLRLSTACREDCGISRGNHMWEDCPPLTMWGEEAVLAEEILTGGVLQYTTSFMKVMTQNGISSASWSYVFAPAFYVQSEDYYNKKLEIIVECGLDKLPSKNMYELIYNTYNLSLFKIGQYRVCEMLVNLTGASDTPMDWLKTIK
;
A
#
# COMPACT_ATOMS: atom_id res chain seq x y z
N MET A 1 14.31 13.19 5.16
CA MET A 1 15.59 12.49 5.40
C MET A 1 16.68 13.15 4.58
N LYS A 2 17.66 13.81 5.21
CA LYS A 2 18.81 14.34 4.46
C LYS A 2 19.45 13.22 3.64
N THR A 3 19.45 13.34 2.31
CA THR A 3 20.21 12.46 1.42
C THR A 3 21.64 12.43 1.95
N LYS A 4 22.12 11.27 2.39
CA LYS A 4 23.46 11.18 2.95
C LYS A 4 24.44 11.33 1.78
N LEU A 5 25.03 12.52 1.70
CA LEU A 5 26.01 12.87 0.69
C LEU A 5 27.38 12.40 1.15
N VAL A 6 28.14 11.79 0.25
CA VAL A 6 29.47 11.27 0.53
C VAL A 6 30.46 11.79 -0.51
N GLY A 7 31.61 12.26 -0.07
CA GLY A 7 32.73 12.57 -0.94
C GLY A 7 33.62 11.35 -1.14
N ILE A 8 34.70 11.53 -1.90
CA ILE A 8 35.68 10.47 -2.19
C ILE A 8 36.26 9.88 -0.89
N TYR A 9 36.51 10.73 0.11
CA TYR A 9 37.14 10.32 1.36
C TYR A 9 36.20 9.48 2.21
N GLU A 10 34.93 9.88 2.32
CA GLU A 10 33.89 9.15 3.05
C GLU A 10 33.63 7.79 2.39
N ILE A 11 33.62 7.73 1.05
CA ILE A 11 33.49 6.46 0.31
C ILE A 11 34.69 5.56 0.60
N ALA A 12 35.90 6.12 0.57
CA ALA A 12 37.13 5.36 0.80
C ALA A 12 37.19 4.79 2.22
N GLU A 13 36.89 5.61 3.22
CA GLU A 13 36.81 5.22 4.62
C GLU A 13 35.78 4.11 4.84
N ALA A 14 34.59 4.28 4.26
CA ALA A 14 33.50 3.33 4.39
C ALA A 14 33.81 2.00 3.70
N THR A 15 34.41 2.01 2.51
CA THR A 15 34.76 0.78 1.78
C THR A 15 36.08 0.14 2.24
N GLY A 16 36.81 0.77 3.17
CA GLY A 16 38.11 0.28 3.65
C GLY A 16 39.23 0.39 2.61
N VAL A 17 39.08 1.27 1.60
CA VAL A 17 40.08 1.51 0.55
C VAL A 17 40.67 2.92 0.67
N THR A 18 41.60 3.27 -0.23
CA THR A 18 42.18 4.63 -0.27
C THR A 18 41.35 5.56 -1.17
N ALA A 19 41.38 6.87 -0.90
CA ALA A 19 40.75 7.88 -1.78
C ALA A 19 41.23 7.77 -3.24
N SER A 20 42.53 7.46 -3.45
CA SER A 20 43.10 7.18 -4.77
C SER A 20 42.46 5.97 -5.45
N SER A 21 42.08 4.94 -4.70
CA SER A 21 41.35 3.77 -5.22
C SER A 21 39.97 4.17 -5.74
N VAL A 22 39.24 5.02 -5.01
CA VAL A 22 37.92 5.53 -5.42
C VAL A 22 38.04 6.43 -6.65
N ILE A 23 39.06 7.29 -6.74
CA ILE A 23 39.36 8.08 -7.94
C ILE A 23 39.64 7.16 -9.14
N ASN A 24 40.38 6.08 -8.93
CA ASN A 24 40.66 5.10 -9.97
C ASN A 24 39.41 4.32 -10.37
N TRP A 25 38.49 4.05 -9.43
CA TRP A 25 37.21 3.44 -9.76
C TRP A 25 36.42 4.30 -10.74
N ARG A 26 36.31 5.62 -10.48
CA ARG A 26 35.66 6.56 -11.40
C ARG A 26 36.22 6.51 -12.82
N LYS A 27 37.55 6.36 -12.96
CA LYS A 27 38.22 6.30 -14.26
C LYS A 27 38.08 4.93 -14.94
N ARG A 28 38.10 3.86 -14.15
CA ARG A 28 38.17 2.47 -14.62
C ARG A 28 36.80 1.88 -14.93
N TYR A 29 35.80 2.21 -14.13
CA TYR A 29 34.46 1.65 -14.20
C TYR A 29 33.53 2.69 -14.82
N LYS A 30 33.08 2.42 -16.05
CA LYS A 30 32.11 3.28 -16.74
C LYS A 30 30.78 3.36 -15.98
N ASP A 31 30.46 2.30 -15.25
CA ASP A 31 29.31 2.12 -14.37
C ASP A 31 29.44 2.82 -13.00
N PHE A 32 30.58 3.44 -12.68
CA PHE A 32 30.74 4.14 -11.40
C PHE A 32 29.77 5.34 -11.29
N PRO A 33 29.12 5.57 -10.14
CA PRO A 33 28.16 6.65 -9.97
C PRO A 33 28.73 8.03 -10.34
N SER A 34 27.92 8.81 -11.06
CA SER A 34 28.25 10.19 -11.37
C SER A 34 28.08 11.06 -10.12
N PRO A 35 28.92 12.07 -9.91
CA PRO A 35 28.73 12.97 -8.78
C PRO A 35 27.46 13.80 -8.96
N ILE A 36 26.72 14.02 -7.87
CA ILE A 36 25.58 14.95 -7.83
C ILE A 36 26.09 16.37 -8.09
N ILE A 37 27.25 16.71 -7.51
CA ILE A 37 27.88 18.03 -7.68
C ILE A 37 29.41 17.90 -7.65
N GLU A 38 30.08 18.65 -8.52
CA GLU A 38 31.53 18.82 -8.52
C GLU A 38 31.87 20.12 -7.77
N LEU A 39 32.34 20.00 -6.53
CA LEU A 39 32.80 21.14 -5.73
C LEU A 39 34.30 21.37 -5.91
N LYS A 40 34.77 22.57 -5.52
CA LYS A 40 36.22 22.87 -5.46
C LYS A 40 36.99 21.92 -4.53
N SER A 41 36.31 21.37 -3.51
CA SER A 41 36.86 20.40 -2.56
C SER A 41 36.84 18.95 -3.07
N GLY A 42 36.20 18.70 -4.22
CA GLY A 42 36.05 17.37 -4.82
C GLY A 42 34.59 17.02 -5.12
N PRO A 43 34.36 15.92 -5.85
CA PRO A 43 33.02 15.46 -6.18
C PRO A 43 32.28 14.95 -4.96
N ILE A 44 30.98 15.24 -4.92
CA ILE A 44 30.03 14.70 -3.95
C ILE A 44 29.08 13.74 -4.65
N PHE A 45 28.85 12.58 -4.02
CA PHE A 45 28.02 11.49 -4.53
C PHE A 45 26.83 11.24 -3.61
N ASN A 46 25.81 10.60 -4.17
CA ASN A 46 24.74 10.00 -3.41
C ASN A 46 25.25 8.72 -2.73
N VAL A 47 25.11 8.58 -1.40
CA VAL A 47 25.53 7.34 -0.72
C VAL A 47 24.82 6.12 -1.30
N TRP A 48 23.56 6.26 -1.70
CA TRP A 48 22.73 5.15 -2.17
C TRP A 48 23.20 4.62 -3.53
N GLU A 49 23.64 5.51 -4.42
CA GLU A 49 24.21 5.12 -5.72
C GLU A 49 25.57 4.43 -5.55
N ILE A 50 26.39 4.91 -4.62
CA ILE A 50 27.66 4.27 -4.26
C ILE A 50 27.40 2.88 -3.68
N GLU A 51 26.46 2.76 -2.74
CA GLU A 51 26.09 1.48 -2.14
C GLU A 51 25.60 0.49 -3.20
N ALA A 52 24.67 0.92 -4.06
CA ALA A 52 24.15 0.11 -5.16
C ALA A 52 25.28 -0.39 -6.08
N TRP A 53 26.21 0.49 -6.45
CA TRP A 53 27.38 0.10 -7.25
C TRP A 53 28.31 -0.90 -6.55
N LEU A 54 28.43 -0.80 -5.21
CA LEU A 54 29.21 -1.72 -4.38
C LEU A 54 28.52 -3.08 -4.19
N ARG A 55 27.20 -3.20 -4.38
CA ARG A 55 26.50 -4.51 -4.32
C ARG A 55 26.99 -5.47 -5.39
N CYS A 56 27.39 -4.94 -6.55
CA CYS A 56 28.05 -5.72 -7.60
C CYS A 56 29.51 -6.09 -7.26
N LYS A 57 30.01 -5.73 -6.07
CA LYS A 57 31.39 -5.93 -5.60
C LYS A 57 31.39 -6.37 -4.12
N PRO A 58 31.00 -7.63 -3.85
CA PRO A 58 30.73 -8.13 -2.49
C PRO A 58 31.86 -7.88 -1.49
N GLN A 59 33.11 -7.84 -1.96
CA GLN A 59 34.31 -7.63 -1.14
C GLN A 59 34.39 -6.26 -0.44
N TYR A 60 33.65 -5.25 -0.92
CA TYR A 60 33.66 -3.90 -0.32
C TYR A 60 32.36 -3.58 0.43
N LEU A 61 31.30 -4.32 0.14
CA LEU A 61 29.95 -4.04 0.61
C LEU A 61 29.80 -4.23 2.13
N GLU A 62 30.36 -5.32 2.68
CA GLU A 62 30.22 -5.62 4.11
C GLU A 62 30.96 -4.61 5.00
N ILE A 63 32.10 -4.09 4.53
CA ILE A 63 32.86 -3.04 5.23
C ILE A 63 32.12 -1.69 5.15
N PHE A 64 31.57 -1.39 3.98
CA PHE A 64 30.76 -0.19 3.73
C PHE A 64 29.53 -0.11 4.63
N LYS A 65 28.80 -1.23 4.75
CA LYS A 65 27.63 -1.36 5.64
C LYS A 65 27.97 -1.15 7.11
N GLN A 66 29.07 -1.73 7.59
CA GLN A 66 29.47 -1.62 9.00
C GLN A 66 29.89 -0.20 9.40
N ARG A 67 30.55 0.54 8.51
CA ARG A 67 31.21 1.81 8.86
C ARG A 67 30.37 3.05 8.64
N LEU A 68 29.48 3.07 7.66
CA LEU A 68 28.60 4.21 7.41
C LEU A 68 27.31 4.18 8.26
N GLY A 69 27.14 3.20 9.15
CA GLY A 69 26.06 3.20 10.17
C GLY A 69 24.64 3.25 9.60
N GLY A 70 24.46 2.99 8.30
CA GLY A 70 23.15 2.81 7.72
C GLY A 70 22.70 1.38 7.98
N LYS A 71 21.89 1.18 9.02
CA LYS A 71 20.95 0.06 8.95
C LYS A 71 20.19 0.26 7.66
N GLN A 72 20.33 -0.73 6.78
CA GLN A 72 19.54 -0.99 5.60
C GLN A 72 18.25 -0.16 5.50
N MET A 73 18.17 0.72 4.50
CA MET A 73 16.95 0.81 3.70
C MET A 73 17.15 -0.17 2.55
N ASN A 74 17.09 -1.46 2.88
CA ASN A 74 17.16 -2.55 1.90
C ASN A 74 15.74 -2.84 1.43
N GLY A 75 15.58 -2.93 0.12
CA GLY A 75 14.33 -3.30 -0.51
C GLY A 75 13.59 -2.07 -1.00
N ALA A 76 12.60 -2.28 -1.85
CA ALA A 76 11.68 -1.21 -2.10
C ALA A 76 11.04 -0.72 -0.78
N MET A 77 10.76 0.58 -0.67
CA MET A 77 9.82 1.13 0.32
C MET A 77 8.47 0.40 0.19
N ARG A 78 8.36 -0.79 0.80
CA ARG A 78 7.13 -1.57 0.89
C ARG A 78 6.41 -1.08 2.13
N GLY A 79 5.59 -0.06 1.93
CA GLY A 79 4.63 0.37 2.94
C GLY A 79 3.64 -0.73 3.21
N LYS A 80 3.32 -0.92 4.48
CA LYS A 80 2.13 -1.67 4.89
C LYS A 80 1.01 -0.70 5.18
N LYS A 81 -0.23 -1.04 4.83
CA LYS A 81 -1.40 -0.19 5.04
C LYS A 81 -2.46 -0.94 5.84
N ILE A 82 -2.91 -0.34 6.94
CA ILE A 82 -3.98 -0.87 7.78
C ILE A 82 -5.11 0.15 7.87
N ALA A 83 -6.34 -0.27 7.61
CA ALA A 83 -7.52 0.56 7.89
C ALA A 83 -8.26 0.04 9.13
N ILE A 84 -8.61 0.94 10.04
CA ILE A 84 -9.41 0.62 11.23
C ILE A 84 -10.83 1.12 10.96
N VAL A 85 -11.76 0.19 10.79
CA VAL A 85 -13.15 0.47 10.39
C VAL A 85 -14.10 -0.02 11.49
N GLY A 86 -15.20 0.69 11.68
CA GLY A 86 -16.25 0.28 12.59
C GLY A 86 -17.11 1.45 13.05
N PRO A 87 -18.20 1.16 13.77
CA PRO A 87 -19.11 2.18 14.28
C PRO A 87 -18.42 3.21 15.17
N SER A 88 -19.11 4.33 15.41
CA SER A 88 -18.63 5.35 16.35
C SER A 88 -18.46 4.78 17.76
N ARG A 89 -17.47 5.32 18.49
CA ARG A 89 -17.18 4.98 19.90
C ARG A 89 -16.81 3.52 20.17
N THR A 90 -16.34 2.77 19.17
CA THR A 90 -15.84 1.38 19.35
C THR A 90 -14.43 1.30 19.92
N GLY A 91 -13.61 2.34 19.75
CA GLY A 91 -12.22 2.40 20.21
C GLY A 91 -11.17 2.53 19.10
N LYS A 92 -11.57 2.84 17.86
CA LYS A 92 -10.67 2.93 16.69
C LYS A 92 -9.41 3.77 16.91
N SER A 93 -9.59 5.03 17.30
CA SER A 93 -8.50 5.98 17.57
C SER A 93 -7.59 5.52 18.71
N ARG A 94 -8.13 4.76 19.68
CA ARG A 94 -7.38 4.17 20.81
C ARG A 94 -6.57 2.94 20.38
N ILE A 95 -7.01 2.22 19.37
CA ILE A 95 -6.23 1.15 18.74
C ILE A 95 -5.11 1.78 17.91
N LEU A 96 -5.42 2.78 17.09
CA LEU A 96 -4.42 3.48 16.27
C LEU A 96 -3.28 4.04 17.11
N SER A 97 -3.58 4.70 18.24
CA SER A 97 -2.57 5.39 19.04
C SER A 97 -1.47 4.47 19.60
N ARG A 98 -1.72 3.15 19.70
CA ARG A 98 -0.72 2.15 20.14
C ARG A 98 0.46 2.03 19.19
N PHE A 99 0.23 2.28 17.90
CA PHE A 99 1.26 2.19 16.89
C PHE A 99 2.17 3.42 16.87
N MET A 100 1.78 4.50 17.56
CA MET A 100 2.51 5.76 17.58
C MET A 100 3.41 5.86 18.81
N ARG A 101 4.66 6.32 18.62
CA ARG A 101 5.51 6.69 19.77
C ARG A 101 4.91 7.87 20.54
N ALA A 102 4.36 8.84 19.82
CA ALA A 102 3.65 10.01 20.38
C ALA A 102 2.20 9.68 20.77
N LYS A 103 1.96 8.50 21.33
CA LYS A 103 0.63 8.02 21.74
C LYS A 103 -0.10 9.01 22.64
N SER A 104 0.58 9.52 23.68
CA SER A 104 0.00 10.45 24.65
C SER A 104 -0.58 11.71 24.02
N LEU A 105 0.15 12.24 23.04
CA LEU A 105 -0.25 13.39 22.25
C LEU A 105 -1.51 13.06 21.47
N TYR A 106 -1.51 11.94 20.74
CA TYR A 106 -2.67 11.52 19.96
C TYR A 106 -3.89 11.26 20.85
N ASP A 107 -3.72 10.52 21.94
CA ASP A 107 -4.79 10.22 22.89
C ASP A 107 -5.42 11.51 23.45
N THR A 108 -4.60 12.50 23.80
CA THR A 108 -5.07 13.78 24.38
C THR A 108 -5.97 14.57 23.43
N TYR A 109 -5.66 14.57 22.12
CA TYR A 109 -6.33 15.46 21.16
C TYR A 109 -7.31 14.76 20.22
N PHE A 110 -7.17 13.45 20.02
CA PHE A 110 -7.96 12.67 19.07
C PHE A 110 -8.73 11.51 19.72
N THR A 111 -8.50 11.20 21.01
CA THR A 111 -9.30 10.20 21.73
C THR A 111 -10.14 10.83 22.84
N GLY A 112 -11.42 10.43 22.92
CA GLY A 112 -12.37 10.67 24.02
C GLY A 112 -12.12 11.90 24.91
N GLY A 113 -12.54 13.08 24.46
CA GLY A 113 -12.55 14.28 25.31
C GLY A 113 -12.37 15.62 24.60
N GLY A 114 -11.97 15.65 23.33
CA GLY A 114 -11.72 16.91 22.60
C GLY A 114 -12.07 16.85 21.12
N GLY A 115 -13.23 17.38 20.74
CA GLY A 115 -13.65 17.60 19.34
C GLY A 115 -13.89 16.32 18.52
N ASP A 116 -15.06 16.19 17.89
CA ASP A 116 -15.38 15.09 16.97
C ASP A 116 -14.63 15.25 15.63
N PHE A 117 -13.30 15.19 15.68
CA PHE A 117 -12.45 15.34 14.49
C PHE A 117 -12.33 14.07 13.65
N THR A 118 -12.81 12.95 14.18
CA THR A 118 -12.90 11.65 13.49
C THR A 118 -14.14 11.55 12.60
N GLU A 119 -14.79 12.69 12.27
CA GLU A 119 -15.83 12.77 11.24
C GLU A 119 -15.26 12.67 9.80
N ILE A 120 -13.94 12.87 9.66
CA ILE A 120 -13.18 12.68 8.42
C ILE A 120 -12.07 11.64 8.64
N ASN A 121 -11.45 11.18 7.55
CA ASN A 121 -10.36 10.21 7.64
C ASN A 121 -9.12 10.85 8.29
N ILE A 122 -8.45 10.10 9.16
CA ILE A 122 -7.13 10.43 9.67
C ILE A 122 -6.16 9.37 9.18
N CYS A 123 -5.25 9.76 8.29
CA CYS A 123 -4.19 8.90 7.79
C CYS A 123 -2.91 9.18 8.57
N VAL A 124 -2.34 8.15 9.19
CA VAL A 124 -1.13 8.25 10.00
C VAL A 124 -0.03 7.40 9.37
N THR A 125 1.01 8.06 8.86
CA THR A 125 2.20 7.40 8.33
C THR A 125 3.25 7.31 9.42
N LEU A 126 3.60 6.07 9.78
CA LEU A 126 4.58 5.76 10.82
C LEU A 126 5.91 5.37 10.19
N LEU A 127 6.97 6.05 10.60
CA LEU A 127 8.34 5.79 10.14
C LEU A 127 9.16 5.17 11.28
N LYS A 128 9.95 4.12 10.96
CA LYS A 128 10.95 3.55 11.88
C LYS A 128 11.98 4.58 12.29
N GLU A 129 12.50 5.29 11.29
CA GLU A 129 13.42 6.39 11.44
C GLU A 129 12.76 7.64 10.85
N LEU A 130 12.53 8.64 11.68
CA LEU A 130 11.91 9.90 11.28
C LEU A 130 12.89 11.04 11.55
N ASP A 131 13.02 11.92 10.57
CA ASP A 131 13.65 13.22 10.71
C ASP A 131 12.68 14.15 11.45
N GLU A 132 13.09 14.87 12.49
CA GLU A 132 12.19 15.73 13.28
C GLU A 132 11.43 16.73 12.40
N THR A 133 12.00 17.14 11.26
CA THR A 133 11.37 18.03 10.27
C THR A 133 10.22 17.38 9.49
N ALA A 134 10.14 16.05 9.46
CA ALA A 134 9.07 15.28 8.84
C ALA A 134 7.96 14.89 9.83
N ASN A 135 8.10 15.22 11.12
CA ASN A 135 7.07 14.98 12.13
C ASN A 135 5.99 16.07 12.05
N ILE A 136 4.96 15.84 11.23
CA ILE A 136 3.99 16.87 10.87
C ILE A 136 2.54 16.38 10.98
N ILE A 137 1.62 17.35 11.08
CA ILE A 137 0.19 17.17 10.87
C ILE A 137 -0.26 18.15 9.80
N ARG A 138 -1.05 17.70 8.84
CA ARG A 138 -1.58 18.55 7.75
C ARG A 138 -3.03 18.25 7.41
N PHE A 139 -3.71 19.24 6.86
CA PHE A 139 -5.06 19.10 6.33
C PHE A 139 -5.01 18.99 4.81
N VAL A 140 -5.70 17.99 4.26
CA VAL A 140 -5.75 17.73 2.83
C VAL A 140 -7.21 17.73 2.37
N SER A 141 -7.48 18.50 1.31
CA SER A 141 -8.81 18.62 0.69
C SER A 141 -8.69 19.10 -0.74
N GLU A 142 -9.64 18.73 -1.60
CA GLU A 142 -9.72 19.24 -2.98
C GLU A 142 -10.40 20.61 -3.07
N GLU A 143 -11.35 20.86 -2.17
CA GLU A 143 -12.27 22.02 -2.25
C GLU A 143 -12.03 23.02 -1.13
N SER A 144 -11.39 22.59 -0.04
CA SER A 144 -11.30 23.41 1.16
C SER A 144 -10.20 24.46 1.12
N SER A 145 -10.52 25.64 1.66
CA SER A 145 -9.57 26.71 1.94
C SER A 145 -8.47 26.31 2.95
N LEU A 146 -8.69 25.21 3.69
CA LEU A 146 -7.74 24.65 4.66
C LEU A 146 -6.68 23.75 4.04
N ASN A 147 -6.83 23.39 2.77
CA ASN A 147 -5.90 22.48 2.11
C ASN A 147 -4.46 23.01 2.18
N GLY A 148 -3.53 22.17 2.61
CA GLY A 148 -2.11 22.51 2.71
C GLY A 148 -1.70 23.23 3.99
N ILE A 149 -2.62 23.50 4.92
CA ILE A 149 -2.24 23.90 6.29
C ILE A 149 -1.50 22.74 6.94
N TRP A 150 -0.33 23.02 7.50
CA TRP A 150 0.47 22.04 8.23
C TRP A 150 1.12 22.67 9.46
N GLU A 151 1.37 21.84 10.47
CA GLU A 151 2.07 22.20 11.70
C GLU A 151 2.98 21.03 12.12
N PRO A 152 4.04 21.27 12.93
CA PRO A 152 4.80 20.19 13.54
C PRO A 152 3.91 19.34 14.47
N PHE A 153 4.05 18.02 14.43
CA PHE A 153 3.28 17.10 15.29
C PHE A 153 3.84 17.06 16.71
N THR A 154 3.61 18.16 17.42
CA THR A 154 4.04 18.48 18.79
C THR A 154 2.83 18.97 19.58
N PRO A 155 2.86 19.03 20.94
CA PRO A 155 1.74 19.56 21.71
C PRO A 155 1.29 20.96 21.28
N GLU A 156 2.24 21.86 21.01
CA GLU A 156 1.96 23.23 20.58
C GLU A 156 1.45 23.26 19.13
N GLY A 157 2.09 22.51 18.23
CA GLY A 157 1.69 22.45 16.81
C GLY A 157 0.32 21.81 16.62
N VAL A 158 -0.02 20.74 17.35
CA VAL A 158 -1.36 20.14 17.32
C VAL A 158 -2.40 21.12 17.88
N LYS A 159 -2.11 21.85 18.97
CA LYS A 159 -3.02 22.91 19.45
C LYS A 159 -3.24 23.99 18.38
N SER A 160 -2.17 24.44 17.71
CA SER A 160 -2.24 25.44 16.63
C SER A 160 -3.05 24.93 15.45
N PHE A 161 -2.75 23.71 14.97
CA PHE A 161 -3.45 23.04 13.89
C PHE A 161 -4.94 22.92 14.18
N LEU A 162 -5.30 22.40 15.35
CA LEU A 162 -6.68 22.24 15.76
C LEU A 162 -7.37 23.59 16.01
N HIS A 163 -6.64 24.61 16.45
CA HIS A 163 -7.17 25.97 16.53
C HIS A 163 -7.49 26.49 15.13
N ASN A 164 -6.58 26.38 14.17
CA ASN A 164 -6.80 26.82 12.79
C ASN A 164 -7.93 26.05 12.12
N ALA A 165 -8.00 24.73 12.33
CA ALA A 165 -9.07 23.88 11.82
C ALA A 165 -10.42 24.22 12.48
N LYS A 166 -10.46 24.41 13.81
CA LYS A 166 -11.68 24.79 14.54
C LYS A 166 -12.11 26.24 14.33
N VAL A 167 -11.21 27.19 14.12
CA VAL A 167 -11.56 28.61 13.91
C VAL A 167 -12.23 28.78 12.55
N ASN A 168 -11.81 28.01 11.56
CA ASN A 168 -12.49 27.95 10.27
C ASN A 168 -13.81 27.16 10.33
N ASP A 169 -13.92 26.14 11.19
CA ASP A 169 -15.19 25.46 11.51
C ASP A 169 -16.14 26.35 12.36
N ARG A 170 -15.59 27.20 13.24
CA ARG A 170 -16.28 28.14 14.15
C ARG A 170 -16.25 29.60 13.69
N TYR A 171 -16.27 29.86 12.38
CA TYR A 171 -16.64 31.19 11.89
C TYR A 171 -18.15 31.44 12.12
N LYS A 172 -18.55 31.56 13.40
CA LYS A 172 -19.60 32.41 13.98
C LYS A 172 -19.98 31.96 15.41
N GLU A 173 -19.45 32.66 16.40
CA GLU A 173 -20.24 33.13 17.54
C GLU A 173 -19.83 34.58 17.81
N GLY A 174 -20.44 35.55 17.10
CA GLY A 174 -20.24 36.97 17.45
C GLY A 174 -20.44 38.03 16.35
N HIS A 175 -20.41 37.68 15.06
CA HIS A 175 -20.62 38.67 13.99
C HIS A 175 -21.84 38.32 13.13
N GLU A 176 -22.96 39.00 13.42
CA GLU A 176 -24.25 38.88 12.72
C GLU A 176 -24.21 39.27 11.23
N ASN A 177 -23.07 39.71 10.66
CA ASN A 177 -23.01 40.27 9.31
C ASN A 177 -22.22 39.50 8.25
N SER A 178 -21.61 38.33 8.51
CA SER A 178 -21.00 37.55 7.42
C SER A 178 -22.04 36.64 6.73
N ARG A 179 -22.42 36.96 5.49
CA ARG A 179 -23.27 36.14 4.61
C ARG A 179 -22.53 34.97 3.95
N GLN A 180 -21.39 34.53 4.48
CA GLN A 180 -20.65 33.40 3.92
C GLN A 180 -21.13 32.09 4.53
N PRO A 181 -21.44 31.06 3.71
CA PRO A 181 -21.87 29.75 4.19
C PRO A 181 -20.76 29.07 5.00
N ARG A 182 -21.16 28.25 5.97
CA ARG A 182 -20.26 27.43 6.80
C ARG A 182 -19.50 26.45 5.91
N GLU A 183 -18.18 26.40 6.00
CA GLU A 183 -17.37 25.38 5.33
C GLU A 183 -17.36 24.12 6.22
N LYS A 184 -18.39 23.29 6.08
CA LYS A 184 -18.46 22.00 6.78
C LYS A 184 -17.46 21.05 6.15
N TRP A 185 -16.68 20.34 6.98
CA TRP A 185 -15.78 19.30 6.50
C TRP A 185 -16.53 18.30 5.63
N ASN A 186 -15.95 17.96 4.49
CA ASN A 186 -16.50 17.00 3.53
C ASN A 186 -15.87 15.62 3.78
N PRO A 187 -16.59 14.66 4.38
CA PRO A 187 -16.04 13.33 4.68
C PRO A 187 -15.52 12.57 3.46
N LYS A 188 -15.98 12.93 2.25
CA LYS A 188 -15.59 12.26 1.01
C LYS A 188 -14.22 12.67 0.50
N THR A 189 -13.81 13.92 0.75
CA THR A 189 -12.60 14.52 0.16
C THR A 189 -11.60 14.96 1.21
N ASP A 190 -12.08 15.36 2.39
CA ASP A 190 -11.23 15.94 3.42
C ASP A 190 -10.61 14.83 4.27
N ARG A 191 -9.35 15.04 4.63
CA ARG A 191 -8.63 14.16 5.56
C ARG A 191 -7.53 14.90 6.29
N ILE A 192 -7.17 14.37 7.45
CA ILE A 192 -5.98 14.78 8.20
C ILE A 192 -4.89 13.77 7.93
N GLU A 193 -3.68 14.25 7.62
CA GLU A 193 -2.51 13.40 7.48
C GLU A 193 -1.53 13.72 8.62
N ILE A 194 -1.04 12.68 9.29
CA ILE A 194 -0.06 12.76 10.36
C ILE A 194 1.14 11.90 9.97
N VAL A 195 2.33 12.46 10.03
CA VAL A 195 3.57 11.69 9.85
C VAL A 195 4.32 11.72 11.18
N THR A 196 4.60 10.54 11.74
CA THR A 196 5.27 10.47 13.04
C THR A 196 6.08 9.18 13.24
N HIS A 197 6.73 9.06 14.39
CA HIS A 197 7.54 7.89 14.74
C HIS A 197 6.66 6.70 15.09
N ALA A 198 7.00 5.54 14.55
CA ALA A 198 6.48 4.24 14.98
C ALA A 198 6.84 3.97 16.45
N SER A 199 5.93 3.36 17.20
CA SER A 199 6.23 2.76 18.52
C SER A 199 7.02 1.46 18.37
N GLU A 200 7.63 0.96 19.44
CA GLU A 200 8.28 -0.37 19.42
C GLU A 200 7.30 -1.48 18.99
N PHE A 201 6.05 -1.40 19.47
CA PHE A 201 4.96 -2.27 19.05
C PHE A 201 4.74 -2.26 17.53
N ALA A 202 4.71 -1.07 16.91
CA ALA A 202 4.57 -0.95 15.46
C ALA A 202 5.82 -1.44 14.71
N ILE A 203 7.02 -1.13 15.20
CA ILE A 203 8.28 -1.56 14.58
C ILE A 203 8.35 -3.08 14.47
N GLU A 204 7.89 -3.81 15.49
CA GLU A 204 7.83 -5.27 15.43
C GLU A 204 6.84 -5.80 14.38
N ILE A 205 5.68 -5.16 14.21
CA ILE A 205 4.67 -5.55 13.21
C ILE A 205 5.16 -5.21 11.78
N MET A 206 5.87 -4.10 11.64
CA MET A 206 6.42 -3.63 10.38
C MET A 206 7.38 -4.65 9.74
N GLY A 207 8.08 -5.47 10.54
CA GLY A 207 9.03 -6.45 9.99
C GLY A 207 10.12 -5.75 9.20
N ASP A 208 10.27 -6.04 7.91
CA ASP A 208 11.23 -5.37 7.03
C ASP A 208 10.70 -4.06 6.42
N SER A 209 9.40 -3.79 6.50
CA SER A 209 8.79 -2.55 5.95
C SER A 209 9.35 -1.29 6.60
N GLU A 210 9.53 -0.25 5.80
CA GLU A 210 10.14 1.01 6.23
C GLU A 210 9.12 1.96 6.86
N PHE A 211 7.88 1.83 6.44
CA PHE A 211 6.75 2.61 6.96
C PHE A 211 5.47 1.78 7.08
N LEU A 212 4.59 2.22 7.96
CA LEU A 212 3.26 1.67 8.18
C LEU A 212 2.25 2.82 8.11
N GLU A 213 1.31 2.75 7.18
CA GLU A 213 0.19 3.68 7.11
C GLU A 213 -1.00 3.10 7.83
N LEU A 214 -1.59 3.91 8.70
CA LEU A 214 -2.80 3.58 9.45
C LEU A 214 -3.89 4.56 9.07
N MET A 215 -5.08 4.05 8.80
CA MET A 215 -6.23 4.87 8.48
C MET A 215 -7.29 4.74 9.57
N ASP A 216 -7.46 5.77 10.39
CA ASP A 216 -8.61 5.89 11.30
C ASP A 216 -9.79 6.40 10.48
N CYS A 217 -10.70 5.48 10.18
CA CYS A 217 -11.86 5.77 9.38
C CYS A 217 -12.94 6.45 10.22
N PRO A 218 -13.76 7.32 9.61
CA PRO A 218 -14.95 7.83 10.29
C PRO A 218 -15.89 6.69 10.71
N GLY A 219 -16.71 6.96 11.73
CA GLY A 219 -17.69 6.00 12.20
C GLY A 219 -18.67 5.60 11.09
N VAL A 220 -18.70 4.31 10.76
CA VAL A 220 -19.62 3.77 9.76
C VAL A 220 -20.88 3.22 10.40
N SER A 221 -21.99 3.91 10.16
CA SER A 221 -23.35 3.54 10.60
C SER A 221 -24.27 3.49 9.37
N GLY A 222 -23.89 2.69 8.38
CA GLY A 222 -24.58 2.57 7.08
C GLY A 222 -24.16 3.61 6.04
N HIS A 223 -23.31 4.56 6.39
CA HIS A 223 -22.71 5.53 5.48
C HIS A 223 -21.24 5.19 5.27
N VAL A 224 -20.89 4.79 4.05
CA VAL A 224 -19.53 4.38 3.67
C VAL A 224 -18.90 5.34 2.66
N GLU A 225 -19.66 6.34 2.20
CA GLU A 225 -19.22 7.27 1.16
C GLU A 225 -18.06 8.18 1.63
N GLY A 226 -17.87 8.30 2.95
CA GLY A 226 -16.73 9.00 3.56
C GLY A 226 -15.49 8.14 3.74
N LEU A 227 -15.52 6.84 3.39
CA LEU A 227 -14.35 5.99 3.45
C LEU A 227 -13.52 6.15 2.17
N GLN A 228 -12.34 6.76 2.32
CA GLN A 228 -11.44 7.00 1.20
C GLN A 228 -10.46 5.83 1.03
N ASN A 229 -10.01 5.57 -0.21
CA ASN A 229 -8.85 4.70 -0.50
C ASN A 229 -8.84 3.34 0.22
N LEU A 230 -9.95 2.58 0.13
CA LEU A 230 -10.02 1.26 0.75
C LEU A 230 -9.36 0.15 -0.09
N ALA A 231 -9.26 0.35 -1.40
CA ALA A 231 -8.83 -0.70 -2.32
C ALA A 231 -7.34 -1.05 -2.23
N ASP A 232 -6.50 -0.17 -1.70
CA ASP A 232 -5.06 -0.39 -1.53
C ASP A 232 -4.66 -0.74 -0.09
N ILE A 233 -5.63 -1.01 0.78
CA ILE A 233 -5.39 -1.47 2.14
C ILE A 233 -5.02 -2.96 2.16
N ASP A 234 -3.96 -3.29 2.89
CA ASP A 234 -3.48 -4.67 3.07
C ASP A 234 -4.31 -5.42 4.12
N VAL A 235 -4.54 -4.78 5.27
CA VAL A 235 -5.27 -5.37 6.40
C VAL A 235 -6.33 -4.41 6.92
N PHE A 236 -7.54 -4.92 7.12
CA PHE A 236 -8.62 -4.22 7.79
C PHE A 236 -8.75 -4.71 9.24
N ILE A 237 -8.83 -3.77 10.17
CA ILE A 237 -9.19 -4.02 11.56
C ILE A 237 -10.65 -3.59 11.76
N PHE A 238 -11.54 -4.55 11.92
CA PHE A 238 -12.96 -4.30 12.15
C PHE A 238 -13.27 -4.29 13.64
N THR A 239 -13.63 -3.10 14.12
CA THR A 239 -13.97 -2.88 15.53
C THR A 239 -15.46 -3.03 15.75
N LEU A 240 -15.84 -3.95 16.64
CA LEU A 240 -17.21 -4.34 16.89
C LEU A 240 -17.56 -4.28 18.37
N ARG A 241 -18.83 -4.00 18.65
CA ARG A 241 -19.47 -4.14 19.96
C ARG A 241 -20.86 -4.70 19.75
N SER A 242 -21.35 -5.47 20.70
CA SER A 242 -22.68 -6.12 20.65
C SER A 242 -23.86 -5.16 20.42
N GLN A 243 -23.69 -3.86 20.68
CA GLN A 243 -24.75 -2.85 20.57
C GLN A 243 -24.94 -2.31 19.14
N ASN A 244 -23.95 -2.43 18.26
CA ASN A 244 -23.90 -1.70 16.98
C ASN A 244 -23.68 -2.63 15.77
N GLU A 245 -24.00 -3.92 15.90
CA GLU A 245 -23.81 -4.90 14.82
C GLU A 245 -24.64 -4.59 13.59
N ASP A 246 -25.94 -4.31 13.77
CA ASP A 246 -26.89 -4.23 12.66
C ASP A 246 -26.54 -3.07 11.69
N GLU A 247 -26.09 -1.93 12.23
CA GLU A 247 -25.64 -0.78 11.41
C GLU A 247 -24.32 -1.07 10.69
N PHE A 248 -23.43 -1.83 11.32
CA PHE A 248 -22.16 -2.19 10.71
C PHE A 248 -22.35 -3.24 9.60
N GLU A 249 -23.29 -4.17 9.78
CA GLU A 249 -23.67 -5.15 8.77
C GLU A 249 -24.09 -4.46 7.46
N VAL A 250 -24.91 -3.41 7.53
CA VAL A 250 -25.32 -2.60 6.35
C VAL A 250 -24.12 -1.91 5.71
N SER A 251 -23.14 -1.50 6.51
CA SER A 251 -21.92 -0.87 6.00
C SER A 251 -21.05 -1.88 5.25
N LEU A 252 -20.89 -3.08 5.79
CA LEU A 252 -20.11 -4.15 5.16
C LEU A 252 -20.75 -4.67 3.87
N ASP A 253 -22.08 -4.76 3.83
CA ASP A 253 -22.84 -5.12 2.62
C ASP A 253 -22.50 -4.22 1.43
N LYS A 254 -22.38 -2.90 1.66
CA LYS A 254 -22.02 -1.92 0.63
C LYS A 254 -20.58 -2.00 0.14
N MET A 255 -19.69 -2.68 0.88
CA MET A 255 -18.25 -2.72 0.63
C MET A 255 -17.72 -4.13 0.35
N VAL A 256 -18.58 -5.14 0.32
CA VAL A 256 -18.17 -6.56 0.17
C VAL A 256 -17.28 -6.77 -1.05
N ASP A 257 -17.59 -6.09 -2.15
CA ASP A 257 -16.85 -6.15 -3.41
C ASP A 257 -15.40 -5.65 -3.27
N THR A 258 -15.22 -4.60 -2.49
CA THR A 258 -13.94 -3.95 -2.22
C THR A 258 -13.17 -4.70 -1.14
N LEU A 259 -13.86 -5.47 -0.28
CA LEU A 259 -13.26 -6.23 0.81
C LEU A 259 -12.99 -7.70 0.47
N ALA A 260 -13.52 -8.22 -0.64
CA ALA A 260 -13.51 -9.65 -0.96
C ALA A 260 -12.10 -10.28 -0.98
N SER A 261 -11.10 -9.53 -1.43
CA SER A 261 -9.70 -9.99 -1.47
C SER A 261 -8.85 -9.42 -0.33
N ALA A 262 -9.45 -8.72 0.63
CA ALA A 262 -8.72 -8.04 1.69
C ALA A 262 -8.52 -8.96 2.90
N ARG A 263 -7.45 -8.74 3.66
CA ARG A 263 -7.23 -9.45 4.92
C ARG A 263 -7.97 -8.75 6.05
N ILE A 264 -8.66 -9.51 6.91
CA ILE A 264 -9.57 -8.94 7.91
C ILE A 264 -9.28 -9.50 9.30
N LEU A 265 -9.09 -8.60 10.26
CA LEU A 265 -8.93 -8.88 11.67
C LEU A 265 -10.10 -8.26 12.43
N TYR A 266 -10.80 -9.05 13.22
CA TYR A 266 -11.90 -8.58 14.05
C TYR A 266 -11.41 -8.23 15.44
N VAL A 267 -11.71 -7.01 15.90
CA VAL A 267 -11.51 -6.58 17.28
C VAL A 267 -12.86 -6.44 17.96
N PHE A 268 -13.11 -7.29 18.95
CA PHE A 268 -14.40 -7.34 19.65
C PHE A 268 -14.29 -6.66 21.01
N GLY A 269 -14.94 -5.52 21.18
CA GLY A 269 -15.00 -4.79 22.44
C GLY A 269 -15.99 -5.40 23.42
N ASP A 270 -15.48 -6.11 24.42
CA ASP A 270 -16.26 -6.57 25.58
C ASP A 270 -15.78 -5.78 26.81
N ARG A 271 -16.70 -5.11 27.51
CA ARG A 271 -16.35 -4.32 28.71
C ARG A 271 -15.91 -5.21 29.89
N ALA A 272 -15.81 -6.52 29.71
CA ALA A 272 -15.25 -7.44 30.68
C ALA A 272 -13.82 -7.04 31.08
N ALA A 273 -13.59 -6.88 32.39
CA ALA A 273 -12.26 -6.67 32.93
C ALA A 273 -11.43 -7.96 32.79
N ILE A 274 -10.29 -7.87 32.09
CA ILE A 274 -9.33 -8.98 31.97
C ILE A 274 -8.38 -8.90 33.16
N SER A 275 -8.76 -9.54 34.26
CA SER A 275 -7.99 -9.49 35.51
C SER A 275 -6.89 -10.56 35.62
N LYS A 276 -6.91 -11.60 34.76
CA LYS A 276 -6.00 -12.75 34.79
C LYS A 276 -5.77 -13.31 33.38
N ARG A 277 -4.53 -13.67 33.04
CA ARG A 277 -4.14 -14.16 31.70
C ARG A 277 -4.79 -15.51 31.36
N GLU A 278 -5.00 -16.38 32.34
CA GLU A 278 -5.62 -17.70 32.15
C GLU A 278 -7.08 -17.62 31.71
N ARG A 279 -7.74 -16.47 31.91
CA ARG A 279 -9.12 -16.25 31.43
C ARG A 279 -9.17 -15.82 29.97
N TYR A 280 -8.07 -15.32 29.40
CA TYR A 280 -8.04 -14.77 28.05
C TYR A 280 -8.51 -15.76 26.98
N PRO A 281 -8.08 -17.04 26.97
CA PRO A 281 -8.59 -18.01 25.99
C PRO A 281 -10.11 -18.19 26.02
N SER A 282 -10.71 -18.17 27.22
CA SER A 282 -12.17 -18.27 27.37
C SER A 282 -12.91 -17.02 26.87
N ILE A 283 -12.30 -15.85 26.98
CA ILE A 283 -12.86 -14.59 26.46
C ILE A 283 -12.72 -14.56 24.94
N LYS A 284 -11.57 -14.99 24.40
CA LYS A 284 -11.35 -15.15 22.96
C LYS A 284 -12.36 -16.09 22.33
N ALA A 285 -12.60 -17.26 22.92
CA ALA A 285 -13.62 -18.19 22.44
C ALA A 285 -15.02 -17.57 22.36
N LYS A 286 -15.44 -16.82 23.39
CA LYS A 286 -16.74 -16.12 23.38
C LYS A 286 -16.83 -15.03 22.33
N ALA A 287 -15.76 -14.25 22.16
CA ALA A 287 -15.68 -13.23 21.12
C ALA A 287 -15.77 -13.87 19.73
N THR A 288 -15.04 -14.98 19.50
CA THR A 288 -15.09 -15.73 18.24
C THR A 288 -16.48 -16.27 17.94
N GLU A 289 -17.16 -16.88 18.93
CA GLU A 289 -18.54 -17.36 18.77
C GLU A 289 -19.50 -16.24 18.38
N HIS A 290 -19.34 -15.08 19.01
CA HIS A 290 -20.14 -13.90 18.73
C HIS A 290 -19.90 -13.34 17.33
N ILE A 291 -18.64 -13.20 16.92
CA ILE A 291 -18.27 -12.78 15.57
C ILE A 291 -18.78 -13.78 14.53
N GLN A 292 -18.72 -15.08 14.81
CA GLN A 292 -19.27 -16.10 13.92
C GLN A 292 -20.79 -15.94 13.74
N CYS A 293 -21.52 -15.60 14.81
CA CYS A 293 -22.95 -15.31 14.73
C CYS A 293 -23.23 -14.08 13.85
N PHE A 294 -22.47 -13.00 14.04
CA PHE A 294 -22.54 -11.79 13.22
C PHE A 294 -22.28 -12.08 11.74
N VAL A 295 -21.19 -12.78 11.43
CA VAL A 295 -20.81 -13.14 10.06
C VAL A 295 -21.84 -14.06 9.41
N ASN A 296 -22.46 -14.97 10.17
CA ASN A 296 -23.55 -15.82 9.66
C ASN A 296 -24.81 -15.00 9.28
N LYS A 297 -25.07 -13.86 9.94
CA LYS A 297 -26.14 -12.92 9.51
C LYS A 297 -25.75 -12.27 8.19
N LEU A 298 -24.53 -11.74 8.11
CA LEU A 298 -23.99 -11.08 6.93
C LEU A 298 -23.99 -12.02 5.71
N ARG A 299 -23.56 -13.28 5.87
CA ARG A 299 -23.58 -14.32 4.83
C ARG A 299 -24.99 -14.53 4.25
N LYS A 300 -26.03 -14.56 5.10
CA LYS A 300 -27.43 -14.71 4.64
C LYS A 300 -27.92 -13.53 3.79
N LYS A 301 -27.39 -12.32 4.01
CA LYS A 301 -27.72 -11.15 3.19
C LYS A 301 -26.91 -11.12 1.89
N LEU A 302 -25.63 -11.47 1.98
CA LEU A 302 -24.68 -11.40 0.88
C LEU A 302 -24.85 -12.49 -0.17
N SER A 303 -25.42 -13.67 0.16
CA SER A 303 -25.33 -14.80 -0.76
C SER A 303 -26.59 -15.50 -1.26
N LYS A 304 -26.47 -15.78 -2.57
CA LYS A 304 -26.91 -16.98 -3.27
C LYS A 304 -25.65 -17.70 -3.85
N GLY A 305 -24.93 -18.47 -3.06
CA GLY A 305 -24.06 -19.59 -3.50
C GLY A 305 -22.89 -19.32 -4.46
N SER A 306 -22.03 -18.33 -4.22
CA SER A 306 -20.80 -18.10 -5.00
C SER A 306 -19.59 -18.88 -4.46
N ILE A 307 -18.67 -19.29 -5.35
CA ILE A 307 -17.40 -19.95 -5.02
C ILE A 307 -16.48 -19.08 -4.15
N LEU A 308 -16.54 -17.76 -4.31
CA LEU A 308 -15.64 -16.84 -3.59
C LEU A 308 -15.99 -16.73 -2.09
N GLU A 309 -17.20 -17.11 -1.67
CA GLU A 309 -17.63 -16.96 -0.27
C GLU A 309 -16.74 -17.69 0.73
N ASP A 310 -16.25 -18.86 0.35
CA ASP A 310 -15.42 -19.70 1.20
C ASP A 310 -13.97 -19.18 1.30
N SER A 311 -13.53 -18.32 0.37
CA SER A 311 -12.18 -17.73 0.40
C SER A 311 -12.14 -16.30 0.94
N ILE A 312 -13.28 -15.62 1.04
CA ILE A 312 -13.36 -14.26 1.56
C ILE A 312 -13.14 -14.28 3.09
N GLU A 313 -12.07 -13.65 3.57
CA GLU A 313 -11.77 -13.58 5.01
C GLU A 313 -12.86 -12.86 5.82
N LEU A 314 -13.59 -11.93 5.19
CA LEU A 314 -14.76 -11.26 5.81
C LEU A 314 -15.78 -12.29 6.32
N LEU A 315 -15.99 -13.35 5.55
CA LEU A 315 -17.00 -14.38 5.82
C LEU A 315 -16.46 -15.57 6.61
N ASN A 316 -15.14 -15.62 6.85
CA ASN A 316 -14.46 -16.72 7.52
C ASN A 316 -13.49 -16.16 8.58
N PRO A 317 -14.03 -15.66 9.71
CA PRO A 317 -13.26 -14.89 10.69
C PRO A 317 -12.25 -15.73 11.48
N ASP A 318 -12.42 -17.05 11.57
CA ASP A 318 -11.54 -18.03 12.26
C ASP A 318 -10.76 -17.47 13.47
N ALA A 319 -9.46 -17.78 13.60
CA ALA A 319 -8.60 -17.35 14.70
C ALA A 319 -8.31 -15.84 14.74
N LYS A 320 -8.87 -15.05 13.81
CA LYS A 320 -8.59 -13.62 13.58
C LYS A 320 -9.55 -12.74 14.37
N VAL A 321 -9.75 -13.09 15.64
CA VAL A 321 -10.59 -12.34 16.58
C VAL A 321 -9.77 -11.98 17.81
N VAL A 322 -9.62 -10.69 18.08
CA VAL A 322 -8.89 -10.15 19.23
C VAL A 322 -9.89 -9.47 20.18
N PRO A 323 -10.15 -10.04 21.37
CA PRO A 323 -10.97 -9.39 22.37
C PRO A 323 -10.31 -8.13 22.93
N MET A 324 -11.02 -7.03 22.89
CA MET A 324 -10.62 -5.77 23.50
C MET A 324 -11.33 -5.61 24.85
N GLY A 325 -10.57 -5.73 25.94
CA GLY A 325 -11.08 -5.55 27.30
C GLY A 325 -11.25 -4.08 27.70
N ALA A 326 -11.51 -3.84 28.98
CA ALA A 326 -11.55 -2.50 29.55
C ALA A 326 -10.14 -1.88 29.59
N PHE A 327 -9.92 -0.85 28.77
CA PHE A 327 -8.70 -0.05 28.81
C PHE A 327 -8.83 1.02 29.89
N GLU A 328 -7.80 1.16 30.71
CA GLU A 328 -7.77 2.19 31.74
C GLU A 328 -7.26 3.51 31.16
N GLN A 329 -7.66 4.61 31.81
CA GLN A 329 -7.09 5.90 31.50
C GLN A 329 -5.63 5.86 31.95
N ILE A 330 -4.73 6.24 31.06
CA ILE A 330 -3.30 6.14 31.32
C ILE A 330 -2.94 7.04 32.50
N ASP A 331 -2.27 6.48 33.49
CA ASP A 331 -1.73 7.22 34.63
C ASP A 331 -0.49 8.03 34.23
N GLU A 332 0.04 8.85 35.17
CA GLU A 332 1.24 9.68 34.95
C GLU A 332 2.48 8.85 34.52
N TYR A 333 2.43 7.53 34.67
CA TYR A 333 3.53 6.59 34.43
C TYR A 333 3.39 5.77 33.13
N TYR A 334 2.32 5.93 32.37
CA TYR A 334 2.10 5.23 31.10
C TYR A 334 2.13 3.69 31.20
N GLU A 335 1.74 3.13 32.35
CA GLU A 335 1.71 1.68 32.48
C GLU A 335 0.42 1.07 31.93
N TYR A 336 0.58 0.11 31.02
CA TYR A 336 -0.53 -0.69 30.51
C TYR A 336 -1.07 -1.63 31.58
N ASN A 337 -2.40 -1.65 31.74
CA ASN A 337 -3.06 -2.66 32.54
C ASN A 337 -2.89 -4.05 31.88
N LEU A 338 -3.20 -5.12 32.62
CA LEU A 338 -3.03 -6.49 32.10
C LEU A 338 -3.87 -6.76 30.84
N ALA A 339 -5.06 -6.18 30.74
CA ALA A 339 -5.94 -6.33 29.58
C ALA A 339 -5.31 -5.74 28.32
N GLU A 340 -4.71 -4.56 28.44
CA GLU A 340 -4.02 -3.88 27.35
C GLU A 340 -2.77 -4.62 26.91
N LYS A 341 -1.97 -5.15 27.86
CA LYS A 341 -0.77 -5.94 27.54
C LYS A 341 -1.13 -7.20 26.73
N ILE A 342 -2.14 -7.95 27.19
CA ILE A 342 -2.58 -9.17 26.49
C ILE A 342 -3.19 -8.84 25.12
N PHE A 343 -3.95 -7.75 25.03
CA PHE A 343 -4.50 -7.27 23.76
C PHE A 343 -3.40 -6.92 22.77
N ASP A 344 -2.38 -6.17 23.19
CA ASP A 344 -1.25 -5.78 22.34
C ASP A 344 -0.46 -7.02 21.87
N GLU A 345 -0.23 -8.01 22.75
CA GLU A 345 0.44 -9.25 22.38
C GLU A 345 -0.32 -10.04 21.29
N ASP A 346 -1.62 -10.28 21.48
CA ASP A 346 -2.44 -11.01 20.50
C ASP A 346 -2.60 -10.22 19.20
N LEU A 347 -2.81 -8.90 19.29
CA LEU A 347 -2.89 -8.02 18.12
C LEU A 347 -1.58 -8.05 17.32
N SER A 348 -0.43 -7.98 17.99
CA SER A 348 0.89 -8.03 17.36
C SER A 348 1.14 -9.37 16.66
N GLU A 349 0.81 -10.47 17.32
CA GLU A 349 0.98 -11.82 16.76
C GLU A 349 0.15 -12.00 15.48
N GLN A 350 -1.13 -11.61 15.51
CA GLN A 350 -2.01 -11.70 14.34
C GLN A 350 -1.52 -10.78 13.20
N LEU A 351 -1.19 -9.51 13.49
CA LEU A 351 -0.78 -8.57 12.45
C LEU A 351 0.57 -8.93 11.81
N LYS A 352 1.51 -9.51 12.57
CA LYS A 352 2.79 -10.00 12.02
C LYS A 352 2.55 -11.07 10.97
N VAL A 353 1.70 -12.05 11.26
CA VAL A 353 1.29 -13.08 10.28
C VAL A 353 0.57 -12.43 9.11
N MET A 354 -0.39 -11.55 9.39
CA MET A 354 -1.24 -10.98 8.36
C MET A 354 -0.53 -10.06 7.36
N LEU A 355 0.50 -9.35 7.80
CA LEU A 355 1.20 -8.38 6.95
C LEU A 355 2.46 -8.94 6.28
N ASN A 356 2.98 -10.09 6.73
CA ASN A 356 4.23 -10.64 6.20
C ASN A 356 4.04 -11.93 5.39
N GLU A 357 2.95 -12.66 5.58
CA GLU A 357 2.70 -13.90 4.84
C GLU A 357 1.93 -13.66 3.53
N ASP A 358 2.29 -14.41 2.49
CA ASP A 358 1.58 -14.39 1.20
C ASP A 358 0.18 -15.00 1.36
N PRO A 359 -0.91 -14.23 1.12
CA PRO A 359 -2.27 -14.74 1.27
C PRO A 359 -2.60 -15.88 0.29
N CYS A 360 -1.85 -16.02 -0.81
CA CYS A 360 -2.10 -17.04 -1.84
C CYS A 360 -1.38 -18.37 -1.58
N ALA A 361 -0.45 -18.43 -0.62
CA ALA A 361 0.45 -19.56 -0.44
C ALA A 361 -0.26 -20.89 -0.16
N ALA A 362 -1.37 -20.86 0.60
CA ALA A 362 -2.13 -22.06 0.93
C ALA A 362 -2.81 -22.67 -0.32
N HIS A 363 -3.49 -21.85 -1.12
CA HIS A 363 -4.12 -22.30 -2.36
C HIS A 363 -3.09 -22.76 -3.38
N GLU A 364 -1.98 -22.02 -3.51
CA GLU A 364 -0.88 -22.37 -4.41
C GLU A 364 -0.33 -23.77 -4.09
N LYS A 365 -0.08 -24.06 -2.81
CA LYS A 365 0.38 -25.37 -2.37
C LYS A 365 -0.58 -26.49 -2.75
N ILE A 366 -1.89 -26.29 -2.57
CA ILE A 366 -2.91 -27.27 -2.95
C ILE A 366 -2.88 -27.54 -4.46
N ILE A 367 -2.73 -26.50 -5.27
CA ILE A 367 -2.64 -26.62 -6.74
C ILE A 367 -1.37 -27.36 -7.15
N GLN A 368 -0.22 -27.03 -6.55
CA GLN A 368 1.07 -27.69 -6.81
C GLN A 368 1.06 -29.18 -6.43
N GLU A 369 0.44 -29.52 -5.31
CA GLU A 369 0.25 -30.91 -4.86
C GLU A 369 -0.69 -31.67 -5.80
N ALA A 370 -1.80 -31.05 -6.23
CA ALA A 370 -2.73 -31.65 -7.18
C ALA A 370 -2.05 -31.91 -8.54
N TYR A 371 -1.28 -30.94 -9.05
CA TYR A 371 -0.51 -31.08 -10.29
C TYR A 371 0.52 -32.21 -10.22
N SER A 372 1.27 -32.27 -9.11
CA SER A 372 2.34 -33.25 -8.93
C SER A 372 1.84 -34.70 -8.81
N ASN A 373 0.59 -34.89 -8.38
CA ASN A 373 -0.06 -36.20 -8.25
C ASN A 373 -0.92 -36.59 -9.46
N ALA A 374 -1.07 -35.71 -10.44
CA ALA A 374 -1.90 -35.89 -11.63
C ALA A 374 -1.16 -36.65 -12.75
N THR A 375 -1.92 -37.26 -13.67
CA THR A 375 -1.38 -37.81 -14.92
C THR A 375 -1.02 -36.67 -15.90
N GLU A 376 -0.22 -36.96 -16.94
CA GLU A 376 0.16 -35.95 -17.95
C GLU A 376 -1.07 -35.27 -18.59
N GLU A 377 -2.11 -36.03 -18.95
CA GLU A 377 -3.37 -35.49 -19.50
C GLU A 377 -4.07 -34.54 -18.49
N GLN A 378 -4.14 -34.94 -17.22
CA GLN A 378 -4.73 -34.13 -16.16
C GLN A 378 -3.92 -32.86 -15.86
N GLN A 379 -2.59 -32.93 -15.98
CA GLN A 379 -1.71 -31.77 -15.82
C GLN A 379 -1.98 -30.73 -16.91
N GLU A 380 -2.14 -31.16 -18.16
CA GLU A 380 -2.52 -30.27 -19.27
C GLU A 380 -3.89 -29.63 -19.03
N ASP A 381 -4.88 -30.40 -18.57
CA ASP A 381 -6.21 -29.89 -18.25
C ASP A 381 -6.19 -28.86 -17.11
N ILE A 382 -5.40 -29.10 -16.06
CA ILE A 382 -5.21 -28.15 -14.96
C ILE A 382 -4.59 -26.85 -15.48
N ILE A 383 -3.52 -26.93 -16.27
CA ILE A 383 -2.85 -25.76 -16.85
C ILE A 383 -3.83 -24.96 -17.72
N LYS A 384 -4.54 -25.65 -18.61
CA LYS A 384 -5.52 -25.04 -19.51
C LYS A 384 -6.63 -24.32 -18.73
N PHE A 385 -7.13 -24.95 -17.68
CA PHE A 385 -8.14 -24.34 -16.81
C PHE A 385 -7.59 -23.10 -16.08
N ILE A 386 -6.36 -23.15 -15.55
CA ILE A 386 -5.72 -21.97 -14.93
C ILE A 386 -5.60 -20.83 -15.95
N MET A 387 -5.11 -21.12 -17.17
CA MET A 387 -4.96 -20.11 -18.23
C MET A 387 -6.30 -19.52 -18.66
N GLU A 388 -7.36 -20.32 -18.72
CA GLU A 388 -8.73 -19.85 -18.95
C GLU A 388 -9.20 -18.91 -17.84
N MET A 389 -8.95 -19.28 -16.57
CA MET A 389 -9.30 -18.43 -15.42
C MET A 389 -8.53 -17.12 -15.43
N LEU A 390 -7.27 -17.08 -15.87
CA LEU A 390 -6.53 -15.83 -16.05
C LEU A 390 -7.11 -14.95 -17.17
N GLY A 391 -7.69 -15.55 -18.20
CA GLY A 391 -8.30 -14.87 -19.36
C GLY A 391 -9.75 -14.40 -19.16
N VAL A 392 -10.32 -14.52 -17.96
CA VAL A 392 -11.69 -14.06 -17.64
C VAL A 392 -11.82 -12.54 -17.83
N HIS A 393 -10.75 -11.79 -17.57
CA HIS A 393 -10.67 -10.37 -17.90
C HIS A 393 -10.04 -10.18 -19.28
N GLN A 394 -10.89 -10.00 -20.29
CA GLN A 394 -10.45 -9.68 -21.65
C GLN A 394 -10.12 -8.19 -21.78
N THR A 395 -8.89 -7.90 -22.19
CA THR A 395 -8.49 -6.55 -22.62
C THR A 395 -8.71 -6.43 -24.12
N SER A 396 -9.97 -6.35 -24.56
CA SER A 396 -10.26 -6.32 -26.00
C SER A 396 -10.19 -4.91 -26.57
N TYR A 397 -9.20 -4.66 -27.44
CA TYR A 397 -9.37 -3.77 -28.59
C TYR A 397 -9.05 -4.55 -29.86
N THR A 398 -10.08 -4.82 -30.67
CA THR A 398 -10.01 -5.55 -31.95
C THR A 398 -10.23 -4.63 -33.16
N GLY A 399 -10.15 -3.31 -32.97
CA GLY A 399 -10.40 -2.33 -34.02
C GLY A 399 -9.22 -2.15 -34.98
N GLU A 400 -9.50 -2.08 -36.28
CA GLU A 400 -8.52 -1.89 -37.37
C GLU A 400 -8.09 -0.41 -37.55
N GLU A 401 -8.80 0.55 -36.95
CA GLU A 401 -8.42 1.97 -36.96
C GLU A 401 -7.57 2.31 -35.73
N MET A 402 -6.44 3.01 -35.87
CA MET A 402 -5.69 3.51 -34.71
C MET A 402 -6.56 4.51 -33.95
N PRO A 403 -7.09 4.14 -32.77
CA PRO A 403 -7.90 5.05 -31.99
C PRO A 403 -7.00 6.13 -31.37
N PRO A 404 -7.58 7.27 -30.95
CA PRO A 404 -6.82 8.29 -30.25
C PRO A 404 -6.12 7.70 -29.02
N ASN A 405 -4.85 8.05 -28.85
CA ASN A 405 -4.06 7.74 -27.67
C ASN A 405 -3.79 9.07 -26.95
N TYR A 406 -4.12 9.15 -25.66
CA TYR A 406 -4.01 10.38 -24.87
C TYR A 406 -2.57 10.70 -24.46
N LYS A 407 -1.62 9.75 -24.56
CA LYS A 407 -0.21 9.94 -24.14
C LYS A 407 0.41 11.24 -24.67
N PRO A 408 0.30 11.62 -25.96
CA PRO A 408 0.88 12.89 -26.44
C PRO A 408 0.26 14.15 -25.82
N GLN A 409 -1.01 14.09 -25.39
CA GLN A 409 -1.66 15.19 -24.67
C GLN A 409 -1.24 15.20 -23.20
N PHE A 410 -1.18 14.03 -22.55
CA PHE A 410 -0.68 13.86 -21.19
C PHE A 410 0.70 14.52 -21.00
N LEU A 411 1.64 14.30 -21.92
CA LEU A 411 2.98 14.91 -21.87
C LEU A 411 2.98 16.45 -22.01
N LYS A 412 1.87 17.04 -22.46
CA LYS A 412 1.68 18.49 -22.58
C LYS A 412 0.87 19.09 -21.43
N ASP A 413 0.20 18.28 -20.62
CA ASP A 413 -0.70 18.73 -19.55
C ASP A 413 0.03 19.27 -18.31
N GLY A 414 1.38 19.28 -18.34
CA GLY A 414 2.24 19.92 -17.35
C GLY A 414 2.08 19.29 -15.98
N HIS A 415 2.51 18.03 -15.85
CA HIS A 415 2.42 17.28 -14.60
C HIS A 415 3.60 17.59 -13.68
N ASP A 416 3.33 17.65 -12.38
CA ASP A 416 4.38 17.70 -11.37
C ASP A 416 4.60 16.33 -10.74
N ARG A 417 5.85 16.00 -10.47
CA ARG A 417 6.24 14.79 -9.75
C ARG A 417 5.60 14.71 -8.36
N VAL A 418 5.43 15.82 -7.66
CA VAL A 418 4.88 15.81 -6.30
C VAL A 418 3.36 15.82 -6.43
N LYS A 419 2.70 14.77 -5.94
CA LYS A 419 1.25 14.53 -6.13
C LYS A 419 0.42 15.75 -5.71
N SER A 420 0.74 16.35 -4.58
CA SER A 420 0.07 17.56 -4.09
C SER A 420 0.28 18.79 -5.00
N ASN A 421 1.45 18.93 -5.62
CA ASN A 421 1.72 19.99 -6.60
C ASN A 421 0.99 19.74 -7.94
N ASP A 422 0.78 18.48 -8.32
CA ASP A 422 -0.01 18.08 -9.49
C ASP A 422 -1.53 18.22 -9.27
N GLY A 423 -1.95 18.68 -8.09
CA GLY A 423 -3.36 18.72 -7.69
C GLY A 423 -3.97 17.32 -7.52
N ASN A 424 -3.14 16.31 -7.27
CA ASN A 424 -3.50 14.89 -7.14
C ASN A 424 -4.21 14.30 -8.37
N ARG A 425 -4.06 14.90 -9.56
CA ARG A 425 -4.78 14.48 -10.79
C ARG A 425 -4.48 13.03 -11.15
N VAL A 426 -3.21 12.65 -11.23
CA VAL A 426 -2.79 11.28 -11.56
C VAL A 426 -3.13 10.32 -10.42
N ASP A 427 -2.86 10.71 -9.16
CA ASP A 427 -3.15 9.89 -7.98
C ASP A 427 -4.63 9.52 -7.88
N PHE A 428 -5.52 10.49 -8.11
CA PHE A 428 -6.97 10.29 -8.15
C PHE A 428 -7.37 9.34 -9.27
N ALA A 429 -6.82 9.50 -10.48
CA ALA A 429 -7.10 8.62 -11.60
C ALA A 429 -6.73 7.18 -11.28
N VAL A 430 -5.54 6.95 -10.72
CA VAL A 430 -5.11 5.60 -10.38
C VAL A 430 -6.02 4.99 -9.30
N LYS A 431 -6.33 5.73 -8.23
CA LYS A 431 -7.21 5.25 -7.14
C LYS A 431 -8.62 4.93 -7.62
N SER A 432 -9.19 5.79 -8.46
CA SER A 432 -10.51 5.59 -9.05
C SER A 432 -10.55 4.35 -9.95
N ASN A 433 -9.55 4.21 -10.82
CA ASN A 433 -9.40 3.06 -11.72
C ASN A 433 -9.14 1.75 -10.96
N ARG A 434 -8.41 1.80 -9.85
CA ARG A 434 -8.18 0.63 -8.98
C ARG A 434 -9.49 0.10 -8.41
N ASN A 435 -10.33 1.00 -7.89
CA ASN A 435 -11.64 0.62 -7.37
C ASN A 435 -12.49 -0.05 -8.46
N LEU A 436 -12.52 0.54 -9.67
CA LEU A 436 -13.21 -0.02 -10.83
C LEU A 436 -12.71 -1.44 -11.15
N LEU A 437 -11.39 -1.62 -11.24
CA LEU A 437 -10.76 -2.90 -11.57
C LEU A 437 -11.08 -4.00 -10.54
N ILE A 438 -10.92 -3.71 -9.25
CA ILE A 438 -11.17 -4.70 -8.19
C ILE A 438 -12.65 -5.06 -8.10
N LYS A 439 -13.54 -4.05 -8.15
CA LYS A 439 -14.97 -4.24 -7.97
C LYS A 439 -15.64 -4.83 -9.21
N ASP A 440 -15.50 -4.16 -10.35
CA ASP A 440 -16.30 -4.42 -11.53
C ASP A 440 -15.66 -5.48 -12.44
N GLU A 441 -14.33 -5.46 -12.55
CA GLU A 441 -13.63 -6.34 -13.48
C GLU A 441 -13.17 -7.66 -12.84
N LEU A 442 -12.79 -7.64 -11.56
CA LEU A 442 -12.39 -8.84 -10.82
C LEU A 442 -13.56 -9.44 -10.05
N TYR A 443 -14.02 -8.77 -8.98
CA TYR A 443 -15.00 -9.36 -8.07
C TYR A 443 -16.28 -9.80 -8.80
N LYS A 444 -16.94 -8.90 -9.56
CA LYS A 444 -18.18 -9.25 -10.26
C LYS A 444 -18.01 -10.42 -11.24
N LYS A 445 -16.93 -10.45 -12.03
CA LYS A 445 -16.71 -11.52 -13.03
C LYS A 445 -16.41 -12.86 -12.36
N TYR A 446 -15.50 -12.89 -11.38
CA TYR A 446 -15.16 -14.13 -10.68
C TYR A 446 -16.31 -14.64 -9.80
N ASN A 447 -17.10 -13.74 -9.21
CA ASN A 447 -18.24 -14.10 -8.37
C ASN A 447 -19.36 -14.80 -9.16
N MET A 448 -19.42 -14.61 -10.48
CA MET A 448 -20.35 -15.29 -11.39
C MET A 448 -19.88 -16.68 -11.83
N LEU A 449 -18.61 -17.04 -11.59
CA LEU A 449 -18.08 -18.34 -11.96
C LEU A 449 -18.68 -19.44 -11.08
N GLN A 450 -18.89 -20.59 -11.69
CA GLN A 450 -19.45 -21.79 -11.07
C GLN A 450 -18.59 -22.99 -11.50
N VAL A 451 -18.63 -24.04 -10.68
CA VAL A 451 -17.93 -25.28 -11.00
C VAL A 451 -18.65 -25.95 -12.16
N ASP A 452 -17.89 -26.37 -13.17
CA ASP A 452 -18.43 -27.04 -14.35
C ASP A 452 -18.00 -28.52 -14.35
N THR A 453 -18.98 -29.42 -14.19
CA THR A 453 -18.74 -30.87 -14.20
C THR A 453 -18.33 -31.43 -15.56
N THR A 454 -18.44 -30.64 -16.63
CA THR A 454 -18.02 -31.03 -17.97
C THR A 454 -16.53 -30.78 -18.23
N VAL A 455 -15.89 -29.94 -17.41
CA VAL A 455 -14.45 -29.70 -17.47
C VAL A 455 -13.71 -30.87 -16.80
N PRO A 456 -12.66 -31.43 -17.42
CA PRO A 456 -11.89 -32.58 -16.90
C PRO A 456 -10.97 -32.24 -15.71
N VAL A 457 -11.39 -31.35 -14.82
CA VAL A 457 -10.68 -30.95 -13.60
C VAL A 457 -11.60 -31.22 -12.41
N ASP A 458 -11.05 -31.77 -11.31
CA ASP A 458 -11.84 -32.07 -10.12
C ASP A 458 -12.62 -30.83 -9.62
N PRO A 459 -13.93 -30.94 -9.31
CA PRO A 459 -14.76 -29.85 -8.83
C PRO A 459 -14.18 -29.01 -7.67
N LYS A 460 -13.51 -29.65 -6.70
CA LYS A 460 -12.91 -28.93 -5.56
C LYS A 460 -11.64 -28.21 -6.00
N LEU A 461 -10.87 -28.81 -6.91
CA LEU A 461 -9.71 -28.16 -7.51
C LEU A 461 -10.12 -26.96 -8.38
N GLN A 462 -11.21 -27.07 -9.15
CA GLN A 462 -11.75 -25.94 -9.92
C GLN A 462 -12.07 -24.75 -9.01
N ALA A 463 -12.81 -24.98 -7.91
CA ALA A 463 -13.12 -23.95 -6.92
C ALA A 463 -11.85 -23.33 -6.33
N THR A 464 -10.85 -24.17 -5.98
CA THR A 464 -9.56 -23.71 -5.43
C THR A 464 -8.80 -22.84 -6.43
N ILE A 465 -8.77 -23.21 -7.72
CA ILE A 465 -8.11 -22.45 -8.79
C ILE A 465 -8.80 -21.10 -9.02
N ILE A 466 -10.14 -21.08 -9.04
CA ILE A 466 -10.92 -19.84 -9.17
C ILE A 466 -10.59 -18.87 -8.02
N GLN A 467 -10.60 -19.37 -6.79
CA GLN A 467 -10.26 -18.59 -5.59
C GLN A 467 -8.82 -18.09 -5.64
N TYR A 468 -7.87 -18.95 -6.02
CA TYR A 468 -6.45 -18.62 -6.16
C TYR A 468 -6.23 -17.50 -7.17
N CYS A 469 -6.78 -17.65 -8.39
CA CYS A 469 -6.62 -16.65 -9.44
C CYS A 469 -7.24 -15.31 -9.01
N PHE A 470 -8.46 -15.32 -8.48
CA PHE A 470 -9.11 -14.11 -7.96
C PHE A 470 -8.25 -13.41 -6.90
N LEU A 471 -7.76 -14.16 -5.90
CA LEU A 471 -6.95 -13.62 -4.81
C LEU A 471 -5.63 -13.06 -5.34
N ARG A 472 -4.92 -13.82 -6.18
CA ARG A 472 -3.60 -13.42 -6.69
C ARG A 472 -3.67 -12.16 -7.56
N LEU A 473 -4.66 -12.08 -8.44
CA LEU A 473 -4.88 -10.93 -9.32
C LEU A 473 -5.31 -9.70 -8.51
N SER A 474 -6.22 -9.89 -7.56
CA SER A 474 -6.69 -8.80 -6.71
C SER A 474 -5.59 -8.26 -5.82
N THR A 475 -4.81 -9.11 -5.15
CA THR A 475 -3.67 -8.70 -4.31
C THR A 475 -2.64 -7.90 -5.12
N ALA A 476 -2.30 -8.32 -6.34
CA ALA A 476 -1.39 -7.56 -7.19
C ALA A 476 -1.91 -6.14 -7.51
N CYS A 477 -3.22 -5.99 -7.72
CA CYS A 477 -3.85 -4.68 -7.98
C CYS A 477 -3.81 -3.72 -6.78
N ARG A 478 -3.71 -4.26 -5.55
CA ARG A 478 -3.61 -3.46 -4.31
C ARG A 478 -2.21 -2.94 -4.04
N GLU A 479 -1.20 -3.70 -4.44
CA GLU A 479 0.21 -3.37 -4.20
C GLU A 479 0.67 -2.24 -5.14
N ASP A 480 0.93 -1.06 -4.58
CA ASP A 480 1.54 0.05 -5.32
C ASP A 480 2.98 -0.27 -5.68
N CYS A 481 3.35 -0.05 -6.95
CA CYS A 481 4.75 -0.16 -7.36
C CYS A 481 5.22 1.02 -8.20
N GLY A 482 6.26 1.69 -7.73
CA GLY A 482 7.01 2.71 -8.48
C GLY A 482 8.51 2.52 -8.31
N ILE A 483 9.31 3.06 -9.22
CA ILE A 483 10.78 2.96 -9.22
C ILE A 483 11.46 4.16 -8.56
N SER A 484 10.86 5.36 -8.64
CA SER A 484 11.46 6.56 -8.04
C SER A 484 11.12 6.68 -6.56
N ARG A 485 12.06 7.27 -5.82
CA ARG A 485 11.92 7.57 -4.39
C ARG A 485 12.28 9.02 -4.15
N GLY A 486 11.46 9.69 -3.37
CA GLY A 486 11.79 10.95 -2.74
C GLY A 486 12.44 10.77 -1.37
N ASN A 487 13.06 11.81 -0.83
CA ASN A 487 13.56 11.85 0.55
C ASN A 487 13.40 13.21 1.24
N HIS A 488 12.68 14.16 0.65
CA HIS A 488 12.56 15.52 1.16
C HIS A 488 11.25 15.82 1.87
N MET A 489 11.26 16.78 2.80
CA MET A 489 10.07 17.23 3.53
C MET A 489 9.04 17.98 2.67
N TRP A 490 9.43 18.43 1.48
CA TRP A 490 8.53 19.08 0.51
C TRP A 490 7.90 18.08 -0.46
N GLU A 491 8.16 16.80 -0.25
CA GLU A 491 7.53 15.72 -0.99
C GLU A 491 6.42 15.13 -0.12
N ASP A 492 5.41 14.54 -0.77
CA ASP A 492 4.39 13.80 -0.06
C ASP A 492 5.01 12.59 0.65
N CYS A 493 4.53 12.30 1.86
CA CYS A 493 4.94 11.12 2.63
C CYS A 493 3.83 10.08 2.56
N PRO A 494 4.13 8.82 2.21
CA PRO A 494 5.43 8.27 1.84
C PRO A 494 5.93 8.79 0.47
N PRO A 495 7.26 8.87 0.25
CA PRO A 495 7.88 9.53 -0.89
C PRO A 495 7.77 8.77 -2.23
N LEU A 496 6.73 7.94 -2.38
CA LEU A 496 6.38 7.19 -3.59
C LEU A 496 5.63 8.12 -4.53
N THR A 497 6.36 8.66 -5.49
CA THR A 497 6.03 9.98 -6.03
C THR A 497 5.49 9.96 -7.46
N MET A 498 5.69 8.89 -8.26
CA MET A 498 5.30 8.94 -9.70
C MET A 498 4.85 7.60 -10.31
N TRP A 499 4.21 6.74 -9.53
CA TRP A 499 3.71 5.43 -9.97
C TRP A 499 2.99 5.42 -11.33
N GLY A 500 2.06 6.36 -11.56
CA GLY A 500 1.28 6.47 -12.79
C GLY A 500 2.07 7.08 -13.96
N GLU A 501 2.82 8.15 -13.70
CA GLU A 501 3.66 8.84 -14.68
C GLU A 501 4.79 7.93 -15.17
N GLU A 502 5.43 7.19 -14.27
CA GLU A 502 6.42 6.16 -14.59
C GLU A 502 5.84 5.07 -15.50
N ALA A 503 4.58 4.69 -15.27
CA ALA A 503 3.91 3.68 -16.11
C ALA A 503 3.59 4.24 -17.50
N VAL A 504 3.17 5.51 -17.62
CA VAL A 504 2.99 6.16 -18.92
C VAL A 504 4.29 6.26 -19.72
N LEU A 505 5.42 6.46 -19.02
CA LEU A 505 6.76 6.61 -19.60
C LEU A 505 7.60 5.32 -19.57
N ALA A 506 6.97 4.14 -19.48
CA ALA A 506 7.66 2.87 -19.30
C ALA A 506 8.69 2.58 -20.40
N GLU A 507 8.34 2.79 -21.67
CA GLU A 507 9.24 2.57 -22.82
C GLU A 507 10.44 3.51 -22.77
N GLU A 508 10.20 4.80 -22.50
CA GLU A 508 11.23 5.83 -22.41
C GLU A 508 12.19 5.56 -21.23
N ILE A 509 11.67 5.06 -20.11
CA ILE A 509 12.46 4.69 -18.94
C ILE A 509 13.35 3.48 -19.24
N LEU A 510 12.80 2.42 -19.83
CA LEU A 510 13.55 1.20 -20.12
C LEU A 510 14.64 1.43 -21.19
N THR A 511 14.33 2.21 -22.23
CA THR A 511 15.28 2.52 -23.31
C THR A 511 16.33 3.56 -22.92
N GLY A 512 16.00 4.47 -21.99
CA GLY A 512 16.88 5.56 -21.55
C GLY A 512 18.06 5.15 -20.64
N GLY A 513 18.26 3.85 -20.38
CA GLY A 513 19.31 3.36 -19.48
C GLY A 513 19.10 3.80 -18.02
N VAL A 514 17.85 4.10 -17.68
CA VAL A 514 17.45 4.75 -16.44
C VAL A 514 17.68 3.89 -15.20
N LEU A 515 17.59 2.58 -15.36
CA LEU A 515 17.80 1.59 -14.29
C LEU A 515 19.26 1.49 -13.81
N GLN A 516 20.16 2.32 -14.36
CA GLN A 516 21.58 2.38 -13.99
C GLN A 516 21.94 3.65 -13.21
N TYR A 517 21.20 4.76 -13.39
CA TYR A 517 21.53 6.05 -12.76
C TYR A 517 20.29 6.93 -12.53
N THR A 518 20.18 7.55 -11.35
CA THR A 518 19.12 8.51 -11.03
C THR A 518 19.11 9.70 -11.99
N THR A 519 20.29 10.16 -12.43
CA THR A 519 20.40 11.29 -13.37
C THR A 519 19.75 10.98 -14.73
N SER A 520 19.84 9.74 -15.19
CA SER A 520 19.14 9.28 -16.39
C SER A 520 17.63 9.27 -16.17
N PHE A 521 17.16 8.81 -15.00
CA PHE A 521 15.73 8.87 -14.63
C PHE A 521 15.19 10.30 -14.71
N MET A 522 15.83 11.23 -14.01
CA MET A 522 15.40 12.62 -13.97
C MET A 522 15.40 13.26 -15.37
N LYS A 523 16.40 12.93 -16.20
CA LYS A 523 16.48 13.42 -17.57
C LYS A 523 15.30 12.93 -18.41
N VAL A 524 14.97 11.65 -18.37
CA VAL A 524 13.84 11.07 -19.11
C VAL A 524 12.53 11.74 -18.68
N MET A 525 12.28 11.86 -17.38
CA MET A 525 11.05 12.48 -16.87
C MET A 525 10.94 13.95 -17.27
N THR A 526 12.02 14.73 -17.10
CA THR A 526 12.05 16.17 -17.42
C THR A 526 11.88 16.43 -18.92
N GLN A 527 12.51 15.61 -19.77
CA GLN A 527 12.37 15.73 -21.23
C GLN A 527 10.95 15.43 -21.73
N ASN A 528 10.19 14.68 -20.95
CA ASN A 528 8.81 14.30 -21.22
C ASN A 528 7.77 15.17 -20.47
N GLY A 529 8.18 16.37 -20.03
CA GLY A 529 7.25 17.38 -19.52
C GLY A 529 6.86 17.25 -18.05
N ILE A 530 7.52 16.36 -17.28
CA ILE A 530 7.31 16.25 -15.83
C ILE A 530 8.18 17.28 -15.10
N SER A 531 7.56 18.21 -14.38
CA SER A 531 8.25 19.21 -13.56
C SER A 531 8.46 18.72 -12.12
N SER A 532 9.45 19.30 -11.45
CA SER A 532 9.56 19.23 -10.00
C SER A 532 10.57 20.25 -9.48
N ALA A 533 10.24 20.92 -8.38
CA ALA A 533 11.22 21.68 -7.61
C ALA A 533 12.11 20.77 -6.73
N SER A 534 11.72 19.50 -6.55
CA SER A 534 12.41 18.55 -5.66
C SER A 534 13.28 17.53 -6.41
N TRP A 535 13.59 17.74 -7.70
CA TRP A 535 14.41 16.80 -8.48
C TRP A 535 15.73 16.41 -7.81
N SER A 536 16.38 17.34 -7.10
CA SER A 536 17.63 17.08 -6.36
C SER A 536 17.50 16.10 -5.20
N TYR A 537 16.28 15.75 -4.79
CA TYR A 537 15.96 14.86 -3.69
C TYR A 537 15.41 13.51 -4.15
N VAL A 538 15.38 13.29 -5.46
CA VAL A 538 14.94 12.04 -6.07
C VAL A 538 16.09 11.07 -6.15
N PHE A 539 15.77 9.81 -5.97
CA PHE A 539 16.67 8.69 -6.19
C PHE A 539 15.92 7.58 -6.93
N ALA A 540 16.56 7.00 -7.94
CA ALA A 540 16.10 5.78 -8.59
C ALA A 540 17.23 4.75 -8.41
N PRO A 541 17.02 3.69 -7.60
CA PRO A 541 18.08 2.74 -7.32
C PRO A 541 18.57 2.03 -8.57
N ALA A 542 19.90 2.04 -8.73
CA ALA A 542 20.57 1.24 -9.75
C ALA A 542 20.52 -0.24 -9.34
N PHE A 543 19.93 -1.09 -10.18
CA PHE A 543 19.93 -2.56 -10.06
C PHE A 543 19.38 -3.13 -8.73
N TYR A 544 18.11 -3.54 -8.74
CA TYR A 544 17.58 -4.49 -7.76
C TYR A 544 18.18 -5.88 -8.03
N VAL A 545 19.34 -6.17 -7.43
CA VAL A 545 19.94 -7.52 -7.45
C VAL A 545 19.26 -8.36 -6.36
N GLN A 546 18.27 -9.15 -6.77
CA GLN A 546 17.58 -10.28 -6.12
C GLN A 546 16.16 -10.06 -5.55
N SER A 547 15.30 -11.02 -5.93
CA SER A 547 13.91 -11.37 -5.55
C SER A 547 12.78 -10.34 -5.63
N GLU A 548 13.05 -9.03 -5.71
CA GLU A 548 12.00 -8.00 -5.92
C GLU A 548 11.95 -7.51 -7.39
N ASP A 549 11.73 -8.45 -8.30
CA ASP A 549 11.52 -8.21 -9.75
C ASP A 549 10.27 -7.31 -10.02
N TYR A 550 9.41 -7.09 -9.02
CA TYR A 550 8.07 -6.52 -9.13
C TYR A 550 7.98 -5.13 -9.79
N TYR A 551 8.88 -4.19 -9.46
CA TYR A 551 8.79 -2.80 -9.91
C TYR A 551 9.22 -2.61 -11.37
N ASN A 552 10.32 -3.27 -11.76
CA ASN A 552 10.79 -3.27 -13.14
C ASN A 552 9.89 -4.14 -14.01
N LYS A 553 9.40 -5.27 -13.47
CA LYS A 553 8.47 -6.14 -14.19
C LYS A 553 7.22 -5.41 -14.64
N LYS A 554 6.71 -4.47 -13.83
CA LYS A 554 5.60 -3.59 -14.26
C LYS A 554 5.93 -2.89 -15.57
N LEU A 555 7.08 -2.22 -15.65
CA LEU A 555 7.49 -1.48 -16.85
C LEU A 555 7.71 -2.41 -18.04
N GLU A 556 8.35 -3.58 -17.81
CA GLU A 556 8.54 -4.60 -18.84
C GLU A 556 7.21 -5.10 -19.39
N ILE A 557 6.25 -5.43 -18.52
CA ILE A 557 4.90 -5.86 -18.89
C ILE A 557 4.18 -4.79 -19.71
N ILE A 558 4.29 -3.51 -19.33
CA ILE A 558 3.67 -2.41 -20.09
C ILE A 558 4.16 -2.43 -21.54
N VAL A 559 5.48 -2.50 -21.75
CA VAL A 559 6.09 -2.46 -23.09
C VAL A 559 5.83 -3.75 -23.87
N GLU A 560 6.05 -4.91 -23.26
CA GLU A 560 5.95 -6.22 -23.90
C GLU A 560 4.50 -6.62 -24.23
N CYS A 561 3.53 -6.17 -23.42
CA CYS A 561 2.10 -6.34 -23.71
C CYS A 561 1.49 -5.16 -24.47
N GLY A 562 2.28 -4.11 -24.78
CA GLY A 562 1.82 -2.94 -25.53
C GLY A 562 0.70 -2.15 -24.86
N LEU A 563 0.67 -2.09 -23.52
CA LEU A 563 -0.41 -1.47 -22.75
C LEU A 563 -0.46 0.05 -22.95
N ASP A 564 0.67 0.69 -23.20
CA ASP A 564 0.78 2.13 -23.49
C ASP A 564 0.29 2.50 -24.90
N LYS A 565 0.14 1.50 -25.78
CA LYS A 565 -0.37 1.64 -27.15
C LYS A 565 -1.88 1.43 -27.22
N LEU A 566 -2.51 1.03 -26.12
CA LEU A 566 -3.95 0.85 -26.06
C LEU A 566 -4.71 2.18 -26.26
N PRO A 567 -5.91 2.12 -26.87
CA PRO A 567 -6.79 3.28 -27.05
C PRO A 567 -7.01 4.03 -25.72
N SER A 568 -6.89 5.35 -25.74
CA SER A 568 -7.21 6.19 -24.58
C SER A 568 -7.69 7.57 -25.00
N LYS A 569 -8.90 7.94 -24.57
CA LYS A 569 -9.53 9.23 -24.91
C LYS A 569 -9.19 10.34 -23.92
N ASN A 570 -8.79 9.97 -22.71
CA ASN A 570 -8.53 10.88 -21.60
C ASN A 570 -7.46 10.28 -20.68
N MET A 571 -6.99 11.08 -19.71
CA MET A 571 -6.00 10.67 -18.72
C MET A 571 -6.44 9.45 -17.91
N TYR A 572 -7.72 9.33 -17.54
CA TYR A 572 -8.21 8.18 -16.76
C TYR A 572 -8.06 6.87 -17.53
N GLU A 573 -8.44 6.83 -18.80
CA GLU A 573 -8.26 5.64 -19.66
C GLU A 573 -6.77 5.32 -19.89
N LEU A 574 -5.93 6.34 -20.10
CA LEU A 574 -4.49 6.13 -20.25
C LEU A 574 -3.88 5.51 -18.99
N ILE A 575 -4.18 6.07 -17.81
CA ILE A 575 -3.70 5.57 -16.53
C ILE A 575 -4.26 4.18 -16.20
N TYR A 576 -5.52 3.91 -16.57
CA TYR A 576 -6.11 2.58 -16.45
C TYR A 576 -5.28 1.56 -17.23
N ASN A 577 -4.98 1.85 -18.50
CA ASN A 577 -4.23 0.97 -19.38
C ASN A 577 -2.78 0.78 -18.93
N THR A 578 -2.07 1.87 -18.63
CA THR A 578 -0.63 1.80 -18.34
C THR A 578 -0.36 1.37 -16.91
N TYR A 579 -1.10 1.87 -15.93
CA TYR A 579 -0.83 1.59 -14.52
C TYR A 579 -1.68 0.45 -13.98
N ASN A 580 -3.01 0.63 -13.90
CA ASN A 580 -3.88 -0.32 -13.18
C ASN A 580 -3.88 -1.70 -13.84
N LEU A 581 -3.98 -1.75 -15.17
CA LEU A 581 -3.96 -2.99 -15.92
C LEU A 581 -2.59 -3.67 -15.88
N SER A 582 -1.49 -2.91 -15.79
CA SER A 582 -0.17 -3.50 -15.60
C SER A 582 -0.06 -4.22 -14.27
N LEU A 583 -0.63 -3.71 -13.17
CA LEU A 583 -0.67 -4.41 -11.88
C LEU A 583 -1.45 -5.74 -11.97
N PHE A 584 -2.59 -5.72 -12.66
CA PHE A 584 -3.36 -6.93 -12.94
C PHE A 584 -2.53 -7.96 -13.74
N LYS A 585 -1.84 -7.50 -14.79
CA LYS A 585 -0.94 -8.32 -15.60
C LYS A 585 0.27 -8.84 -14.81
N ILE A 586 0.76 -8.14 -13.79
CA ILE A 586 1.76 -8.67 -12.86
C ILE A 586 1.18 -9.85 -12.06
N GLY A 587 -0.08 -9.77 -11.63
CA GLY A 587 -0.78 -10.90 -11.01
C GLY A 587 -0.81 -12.11 -11.95
N GLN A 588 -1.16 -11.91 -13.21
CA GLN A 588 -1.13 -12.97 -14.24
C GLN A 588 0.29 -13.51 -14.44
N TYR A 589 1.29 -12.64 -14.54
CA TYR A 589 2.70 -13.01 -14.66
C TYR A 589 3.16 -13.92 -13.52
N ARG A 590 2.81 -13.62 -12.27
CA ARG A 590 3.15 -14.44 -11.10
C ARG A 590 2.54 -15.85 -11.18
N VAL A 591 1.32 -15.96 -11.70
CA VAL A 591 0.70 -17.29 -11.94
C VAL A 591 1.41 -18.02 -13.08
N CYS A 592 1.73 -17.34 -14.18
CA CYS A 592 2.53 -17.92 -15.27
C CYS A 592 3.92 -18.37 -14.78
N GLU A 593 4.55 -17.62 -13.88
CA GLU A 593 5.85 -17.97 -13.28
C GLU A 593 5.75 -19.26 -12.47
N MET A 594 4.70 -19.41 -11.65
CA MET A 594 4.40 -20.67 -10.96
C MET A 594 4.23 -21.83 -11.96
N LEU A 595 3.49 -21.63 -13.05
CA LEU A 595 3.25 -22.67 -14.06
C LEU A 595 4.53 -23.07 -14.81
N VAL A 596 5.37 -22.11 -15.21
CA VAL A 596 6.65 -22.38 -15.86
C VAL A 596 7.57 -23.17 -14.92
N ASN A 597 7.61 -22.79 -13.64
CA ASN A 597 8.39 -23.51 -12.62
C ASN A 597 7.88 -24.94 -12.39
N LEU A 598 6.56 -25.15 -12.41
CA LEU A 598 5.94 -26.47 -12.25
C LEU A 598 6.17 -27.39 -13.45
N THR A 599 6.10 -26.84 -14.66
CA THR A 599 6.23 -27.61 -15.90
C THR A 599 7.68 -27.84 -16.30
N GLY A 600 8.60 -26.98 -15.84
CA GLY A 600 9.98 -26.95 -16.33
C GLY A 600 10.06 -26.52 -17.81
N ALA A 601 9.06 -25.78 -18.30
CA ALA A 601 9.01 -25.32 -19.68
C ALA A 601 10.22 -24.44 -20.03
N SER A 602 10.65 -24.47 -21.30
CA SER A 602 11.72 -23.60 -21.80
C SER A 602 11.27 -22.15 -22.00
N ASP A 603 9.96 -21.94 -22.15
CA ASP A 603 9.37 -20.63 -22.37
C ASP A 603 9.45 -19.78 -21.11
N THR A 604 9.50 -18.46 -21.28
CA THR A 604 9.49 -17.54 -20.15
C THR A 604 8.06 -17.28 -19.65
N PRO A 605 7.87 -16.88 -18.39
CA PRO A 605 6.55 -16.49 -17.89
C PRO A 605 5.91 -15.35 -18.71
N MET A 606 6.73 -14.49 -19.31
CA MET A 606 6.29 -13.42 -20.21
C MET A 606 5.70 -13.96 -21.52
N ASP A 607 6.25 -15.05 -22.07
CA ASP A 607 5.73 -15.68 -23.28
C ASP A 607 4.32 -16.22 -23.03
N TRP A 608 4.11 -16.86 -21.87
CA TRP A 608 2.80 -17.35 -21.44
C TRP A 608 1.82 -16.20 -21.20
N LEU A 609 2.25 -15.13 -20.52
CA LEU A 609 1.43 -13.94 -20.28
C LEU A 609 0.87 -13.33 -21.58
N LYS A 610 1.68 -13.30 -22.65
CA LYS A 610 1.28 -12.77 -23.96
C LYS A 610 0.21 -13.63 -24.67
N THR A 611 0.06 -14.89 -24.28
CA THR A 611 -1.01 -15.76 -24.83
C THR A 611 -2.37 -15.48 -24.22
N ILE A 612 -2.41 -14.82 -23.05
CA ILE A 612 -3.65 -14.49 -22.33
C ILE A 612 -4.29 -13.27 -22.98
N LYS A 613 -5.43 -13.49 -23.65
CA LYS A 613 -6.19 -12.49 -24.40
C LYS A 613 -6.92 -11.47 -23.52
#